data_AF-A0A523RMP1-F1
#
_entry.id   AF-A0A523RMP1-F1
#
_cell.length_a   1.000
_cell.length_b   1.000
_cell.length_c   1.000
_cell.angle_alpha   90.00
_cell.angle_beta   90.00
_cell.angle_gamma   90.00
#
_symmetry.space_group_name_H-M   'P 1'
#
loop_
_entity.id
_entity.type
_entity.pdbx_description
1 polymer ?
#
loop_
_entity_poly.entity_id
_entity_poly.type
_entity_poly.pdbx_seq_one_letter_code
_entity_poly.pdbx_strand_id
1 'polypeptide(L)'
;MPLYKGHLLGGFVSGVSLLFLLSKTVYSLPAITALEWLLCALAGSLFPDVDTKSKGQKYFYWLIGVLMLLSLYKGHLYCAVYLVLFSILPLIVRHRGLFHCTWFLIVVPLGAAAIASVYLPVYRCFLFYDAAFFIVGALSHLLMDFGFKGLMRMR
;
A
#
# COMPACT_ATOMS: atom_id res chain seq x y z
N MET A 1 -7.87 -17.19 5.77
CA MET A 1 -7.31 -16.66 7.03
C MET A 1 -8.36 -15.78 7.72
N PRO A 2 -8.83 -16.14 8.93
CA PRO A 2 -9.78 -15.31 9.69
C PRO A 2 -9.18 -13.97 10.18
N LEU A 3 -7.87 -13.76 10.06
CA LEU A 3 -7.12 -12.61 10.59
C LEU A 3 -7.12 -11.33 9.73
N TYR A 4 -7.51 -11.37 8.45
CA TYR A 4 -7.49 -10.17 7.58
C TYR A 4 -8.35 -9.02 8.13
N LYS A 5 -9.42 -9.34 8.89
CA LYS A 5 -10.25 -8.35 9.58
C LYS A 5 -9.47 -7.61 10.67
N GLY A 6 -8.59 -8.32 11.37
CA GLY A 6 -7.68 -7.74 12.36
C GLY A 6 -6.70 -6.78 11.70
N HIS A 7 -6.06 -7.17 10.61
CA HIS A 7 -5.15 -6.28 9.87
C HIS A 7 -5.88 -5.07 9.26
N LEU A 8 -7.11 -5.25 8.78
CA LEU A 8 -7.96 -4.12 8.36
C LEU A 8 -8.27 -3.18 9.52
N LEU A 9 -8.58 -3.71 10.70
CA LEU A 9 -8.80 -2.88 11.90
C LEU A 9 -7.52 -2.13 12.30
N GLY A 10 -6.35 -2.80 12.26
CA GLY A 10 -5.06 -2.16 12.51
C GLY A 10 -4.75 -1.05 11.51
N GLY A 11 -4.99 -1.29 10.22
CA GLY A 11 -4.86 -0.28 9.16
C GLY A 11 -5.82 0.89 9.35
N PHE A 12 -7.07 0.62 9.72
CA PHE A 12 -8.06 1.65 10.00
C PHE A 12 -7.66 2.52 11.20
N VAL A 13 -7.30 1.91 12.33
CA VAL A 13 -6.90 2.64 13.54
C VAL A 13 -5.64 3.48 13.29
N SER A 14 -4.64 2.91 12.63
CA SER A 14 -3.39 3.62 12.33
C SER A 14 -3.59 4.75 11.30
N GLY A 15 -4.38 4.52 10.25
CA GLY A 15 -4.77 5.54 9.27
C GLY A 15 -5.57 6.68 9.89
N VAL A 16 -6.60 6.39 10.70
CA VAL A 16 -7.39 7.42 11.41
C VAL A 16 -6.51 8.20 12.39
N SER A 17 -5.56 7.54 13.07
CA SER A 17 -4.63 8.22 13.97
C SER A 17 -3.74 9.20 13.21
N LEU A 18 -3.18 8.80 12.06
CA LEU A 18 -2.39 9.71 11.21
C LEU A 18 -3.25 10.85 10.65
N LEU A 19 -4.46 10.55 10.19
CA LEU A 19 -5.41 11.55 9.71
C LEU A 19 -5.75 12.58 10.79
N PHE A 20 -5.98 12.13 12.03
CA PHE A 20 -6.24 13.01 13.16
C PHE A 20 -5.06 13.93 13.44
N LEU A 21 -3.83 13.41 13.41
CA LEU A 21 -2.62 14.22 13.58
C LEU A 21 -2.50 15.28 12.47
N LEU A 22 -2.70 14.88 11.22
CA LEU A 22 -2.65 15.80 10.07
C LEU A 22 -3.78 16.83 10.11
N SER A 23 -4.96 16.49 10.62
CA SER A 23 -6.08 17.43 10.76
C SER A 23 -5.77 18.62 11.68
N LYS A 24 -4.78 18.48 12.57
CA LYS A 24 -4.29 19.56 13.44
C LYS A 24 -3.36 20.53 12.71
N THR A 25 -2.77 20.10 11.59
CA THR A 25 -1.75 20.86 10.86
C THR A 25 -2.19 21.31 9.46
N VAL A 26 -3.11 20.58 8.83
CA VAL A 26 -3.60 20.84 7.47
C VAL A 26 -4.94 21.57 7.57
N TYR A 27 -4.95 22.83 7.14
CA TYR A 27 -6.16 23.64 7.11
C TYR A 27 -7.09 23.15 5.98
N SER A 28 -8.34 22.83 6.31
CA SER A 28 -9.41 22.47 5.36
C SER A 28 -9.13 21.21 4.50
N LEU A 29 -9.00 20.05 5.15
CA LEU A 29 -8.83 18.76 4.46
C LEU A 29 -10.15 18.29 3.82
N PRO A 30 -10.25 18.15 2.48
CA PRO A 30 -11.47 17.66 1.84
C PRO A 30 -11.79 16.21 2.27
N ALA A 31 -13.07 15.90 2.45
CA ALA A 31 -13.51 14.57 2.85
C ALA A 31 -13.11 13.48 1.83
N ILE A 32 -13.09 13.81 0.54
CA ILE A 32 -12.64 12.91 -0.53
C ILE A 32 -11.17 12.51 -0.37
N THR A 33 -10.30 13.47 -0.03
CA THR A 33 -8.86 13.24 0.20
C THR A 33 -8.63 12.43 1.47
N ALA A 34 -9.39 12.71 2.54
CA ALA A 34 -9.34 11.92 3.76
C ALA A 34 -9.74 10.45 3.52
N LEU A 35 -10.76 10.23 2.68
CA LEU A 35 -11.20 8.88 2.30
C LEU A 35 -10.15 8.16 1.46
N GLU A 36 -9.57 8.83 0.46
CA GLU A 36 -8.47 8.31 -0.36
C GLU A 36 -7.30 7.83 0.51
N TRP A 37 -6.82 8.69 1.41
CA TRP A 37 -5.73 8.35 2.33
C TRP A 37 -6.07 7.18 3.25
N LEU A 38 -7.31 7.11 3.75
CA LEU A 38 -7.75 5.97 4.55
C LEU A 38 -7.77 4.68 3.73
N LEU A 39 -8.20 4.73 2.46
CA LEU A 39 -8.15 3.58 1.56
C LEU A 39 -6.70 3.12 1.29
N CYS A 40 -5.75 4.06 1.17
CA CYS A 40 -4.32 3.73 1.08
C CYS A 40 -3.82 3.00 2.33
N ALA A 41 -4.21 3.43 3.55
CA ALA A 41 -3.85 2.73 4.78
C ALA A 41 -4.44 1.31 4.86
N LEU A 42 -5.69 1.13 4.43
CA LEU A 42 -6.31 -0.20 4.36
C LEU A 42 -5.66 -1.11 3.31
N ALA A 43 -5.28 -0.56 2.16
CA ALA A 43 -4.53 -1.27 1.14
C ALA A 43 -3.15 -1.69 1.68
N GLY A 44 -2.46 -0.77 2.37
CA GLY A 44 -1.18 -1.04 3.02
C GLY A 44 -1.27 -2.14 4.07
N SER A 45 -2.32 -2.17 4.89
CA SER A 45 -2.45 -3.21 5.93
C SER A 45 -2.77 -4.61 5.39
N LEU A 46 -3.25 -4.70 4.14
CA LEU A 46 -3.44 -5.98 3.44
C LEU A 46 -2.26 -6.37 2.55
N PHE A 47 -1.37 -5.43 2.23
CA PHE A 47 -0.30 -5.61 1.25
C PHE A 47 0.73 -6.68 1.63
N PRO A 48 1.17 -6.81 2.91
CA PRO A 48 2.11 -7.86 3.28
C PRO A 48 1.64 -9.28 2.93
N ASP A 49 0.33 -9.51 3.00
CA ASP A 49 -0.32 -10.80 2.77
C ASP A 49 -0.58 -11.12 1.28
N VAL A 50 -0.16 -10.26 0.35
CA VAL A 50 -0.30 -10.53 -1.10
C VAL A 50 0.56 -11.72 -1.53
N ASP A 51 1.58 -12.07 -0.74
CA ASP A 51 2.45 -13.23 -0.93
C ASP A 51 1.84 -14.58 -0.49
N THR A 52 0.59 -14.60 0.01
CA THR A 52 -0.14 -15.83 0.39
C THR A 52 -1.51 -15.92 -0.25
N LYS A 53 -2.13 -17.12 -0.19
CA LYS A 53 -3.54 -17.33 -0.56
C LYS A 53 -4.50 -16.64 0.42
N SER A 54 -4.55 -15.32 0.35
CA SER A 54 -5.29 -14.43 1.26
C SER A 54 -6.36 -13.61 0.53
N LYS A 55 -7.18 -12.88 1.29
CA LYS A 55 -8.08 -11.88 0.70
C LYS A 55 -7.31 -10.69 0.13
N GLY A 56 -6.20 -10.30 0.76
CA GLY A 56 -5.32 -9.24 0.25
C GLY A 56 -4.81 -9.58 -1.15
N GLN A 57 -4.33 -10.82 -1.33
CA GLN A 57 -3.93 -11.34 -2.63
C GLN A 57 -5.07 -11.28 -3.65
N LYS A 58 -6.29 -11.72 -3.29
CA LYS A 58 -7.45 -11.66 -4.18
C LYS A 58 -7.75 -10.23 -4.64
N TYR A 59 -7.78 -9.26 -3.72
CA TYR A 59 -8.05 -7.86 -4.06
C TYR A 59 -6.94 -7.26 -4.92
N PHE A 60 -5.68 -7.56 -4.62
CA PHE A 60 -4.53 -7.15 -5.41
C PHE A 60 -4.64 -7.63 -6.86
N TYR A 61 -4.84 -8.92 -7.11
CA TYR A 61 -4.94 -9.43 -8.48
C TYR A 61 -6.19 -8.96 -9.22
N TRP A 62 -7.30 -8.74 -8.52
CA TRP A 62 -8.48 -8.14 -9.12
C TRP A 62 -8.19 -6.70 -9.59
N LEU A 63 -7.54 -5.89 -8.76
CA LEU A 63 -7.15 -4.53 -9.11
C LEU A 63 -6.16 -4.51 -10.28
N ILE A 64 -5.12 -5.35 -10.24
CA ILE A 64 -4.16 -5.50 -11.34
C ILE A 64 -4.87 -5.90 -12.63
N GLY A 65 -5.81 -6.85 -12.58
CA GLY A 65 -6.59 -7.28 -13.74
C GLY A 65 -7.38 -6.13 -14.36
N VAL A 66 -8.07 -5.33 -13.54
CA VAL A 66 -8.81 -4.15 -14.00
C VAL A 66 -7.86 -3.11 -14.62
N LEU A 67 -6.76 -2.78 -13.94
CA LEU A 67 -5.79 -1.80 -14.45
C LEU A 67 -5.11 -2.26 -15.74
N MET A 68 -4.86 -3.56 -15.87
CA MET A 68 -4.33 -4.16 -17.09
C MET A 68 -5.33 -4.01 -18.25
N LEU A 69 -6.59 -4.37 -18.06
CA LEU A 69 -7.63 -4.22 -19.08
C LEU A 69 -7.82 -2.76 -19.50
N LEU A 70 -7.83 -1.83 -18.54
CA LEU A 70 -7.89 -0.39 -18.82
C LEU A 70 -6.67 0.09 -19.63
N SER A 71 -5.46 -0.38 -19.28
CA SER A 71 -4.23 -0.04 -19.99
C SER A 71 -4.28 -0.53 -21.44
N LEU A 72 -4.73 -1.77 -21.66
CA LEU A 72 -4.89 -2.34 -23.00
C LEU A 72 -5.95 -1.58 -23.82
N TYR A 73 -7.10 -1.28 -23.22
CA TYR A 73 -8.16 -0.51 -23.86
C TYR A 73 -7.69 0.88 -24.31
N LYS A 74 -6.81 1.52 -23.54
CA LYS A 74 -6.21 2.83 -23.86
C LYS A 74 -4.97 2.75 -24.77
N GLY A 75 -4.57 1.55 -25.20
CA GLY A 75 -3.37 1.34 -26.03
C GLY A 75 -2.04 1.46 -25.29
N HIS A 76 -2.04 1.52 -23.96
CA HIS A 76 -0.83 1.62 -23.12
C HIS A 76 -0.21 0.23 -22.87
N LEU A 77 0.33 -0.38 -23.92
CA LEU A 77 0.90 -1.74 -23.87
C LEU A 77 2.02 -1.88 -22.83
N TYR A 78 2.93 -0.91 -22.75
CA TYR A 78 4.02 -0.95 -21.76
C TYR A 78 3.51 -0.93 -20.32
N CYS A 79 2.48 -0.13 -20.02
CA CYS A 79 1.86 -0.11 -18.68
C CYS A 79 1.25 -1.47 -18.33
N ALA A 80 0.56 -2.12 -19.27
CA ALA A 80 0.01 -3.46 -19.07
C ALA A 80 1.11 -4.50 -18.80
N VAL A 81 2.22 -4.45 -19.56
CA VAL A 81 3.37 -5.34 -19.36
C VAL A 81 4.00 -5.15 -17.99
N TYR A 82 4.24 -3.90 -17.57
CA TYR A 82 4.81 -3.63 -16.24
C TYR A 82 3.88 -4.09 -15.11
N LEU A 83 2.57 -3.86 -15.22
CA LEU A 83 1.59 -4.35 -14.24
C LEU A 83 1.66 -5.87 -14.07
N VAL A 84 1.68 -6.62 -15.18
CA VAL A 84 1.81 -8.08 -15.13
C VAL A 84 3.15 -8.50 -14.53
N LEU A 85 4.25 -7.88 -14.96
CA LEU A 85 5.58 -8.22 -14.48
C LEU A 85 5.72 -8.03 -12.96
N PHE A 86 5.25 -6.90 -12.43
CA PHE A 86 5.26 -6.67 -10.98
C PHE A 86 4.27 -7.57 -10.24
N SER A 87 3.16 -7.94 -10.86
CA SER A 87 2.17 -8.86 -10.27
C SER A 87 2.70 -10.28 -10.07
N ILE A 88 3.79 -10.68 -10.74
CA ILE A 88 4.39 -12.01 -10.55
C ILE A 88 5.20 -12.08 -9.24
N LEU A 89 5.74 -10.94 -8.77
CA LEU A 89 6.61 -10.90 -7.59
C LEU A 89 6.00 -11.56 -6.35
N PRO A 90 4.73 -11.29 -5.94
CA PRO A 90 4.13 -11.97 -4.80
C PRO A 90 4.00 -13.49 -4.94
N LEU A 91 4.00 -14.04 -6.16
CA LEU A 91 3.86 -15.49 -6.38
C LEU A 91 5.16 -16.25 -6.19
N ILE A 92 6.30 -15.58 -6.39
CA ILE A 92 7.63 -16.22 -6.41
C ILE A 92 8.42 -16.00 -5.13
N VAL A 93 8.03 -15.02 -4.31
CA VAL A 93 8.67 -14.76 -3.02
C VAL A 93 8.14 -15.70 -1.94
N ARG A 94 8.98 -15.97 -0.95
CA ARG A 94 8.57 -16.75 0.23
C ARG A 94 7.64 -15.93 1.11
N HIS A 95 6.63 -16.60 1.68
CA HIS A 95 5.79 -15.98 2.71
C HIS A 95 6.64 -15.48 3.89
N ARG A 96 6.32 -14.29 4.40
CA ARG A 96 7.10 -13.57 5.42
C ARG A 96 8.53 -13.24 4.98
N GLY A 97 8.74 -13.14 3.68
CA GLY A 97 9.96 -12.63 3.05
C GLY A 97 9.82 -11.14 2.73
N LEU A 98 10.02 -10.79 1.47
CA LEU A 98 10.11 -9.42 0.97
C LEU A 98 8.96 -8.50 1.41
N PHE A 99 7.72 -8.98 1.32
CA PHE A 99 6.51 -8.21 1.67
C PHE A 99 6.34 -8.00 3.18
N HIS A 100 7.17 -8.64 4.01
CA HIS A 100 7.24 -8.44 5.46
C HIS A 100 8.56 -7.78 5.91
N CYS A 101 9.37 -7.29 4.96
CA CYS A 101 10.57 -6.52 5.25
C CYS A 101 10.21 -5.03 5.40
N THR A 102 10.47 -4.46 6.58
CA THR A 102 10.15 -3.06 6.88
C THR A 102 10.77 -2.08 5.89
N TRP A 103 12.03 -2.29 5.49
CA TRP A 103 12.70 -1.42 4.52
C TRP A 103 12.00 -1.47 3.16
N PHE A 104 11.55 -2.65 2.72
CA PHE A 104 10.87 -2.82 1.45
C PHE A 104 9.54 -2.08 1.43
N LEU A 105 8.77 -2.23 2.51
CA LEU A 105 7.48 -1.57 2.70
C LEU A 105 7.57 -0.04 2.82
N ILE A 106 8.73 0.52 3.15
CA ILE A 106 8.96 1.97 3.20
C ILE A 106 9.54 2.47 1.88
N VAL A 107 10.63 1.85 1.41
CA VAL A 107 11.40 2.33 0.26
C VAL A 107 10.61 2.20 -1.03
N VAL A 108 9.87 1.10 -1.24
CA VAL A 108 9.14 0.90 -2.51
C VAL A 108 7.99 1.91 -2.68
N PRO A 109 7.09 2.13 -1.70
CA PRO A 109 6.04 3.14 -1.84
C PRO A 109 6.60 4.56 -1.97
N LEU A 110 7.63 4.92 -1.19
CA LEU A 110 8.27 6.25 -1.31
C LEU A 110 8.98 6.43 -2.65
N GLY A 111 9.66 5.39 -3.15
CA GLY A 111 10.30 5.40 -4.46
C GLY A 111 9.28 5.54 -5.59
N ALA A 112 8.16 4.81 -5.51
CA ALA A 112 7.06 4.94 -6.46
C ALA A 112 6.46 6.35 -6.45
N ALA A 113 6.20 6.92 -5.27
CA ALA A 113 5.72 8.30 -5.13
C ALA A 113 6.73 9.32 -5.67
N ALA A 114 8.03 9.13 -5.39
CA ALA A 114 9.08 10.00 -5.89
C ALA A 114 9.17 9.97 -7.43
N ILE A 115 9.20 8.79 -8.03
CA ILE A 115 9.22 8.62 -9.49
C ILE A 115 7.95 9.24 -10.10
N ALA A 116 6.77 8.93 -9.57
CA ALA A 116 5.51 9.49 -10.05
C ALA A 116 5.50 11.03 -9.94
N SER A 117 6.07 11.60 -8.88
CA SER A 117 6.10 13.05 -8.69
C SER A 117 6.99 13.80 -9.70
N VAL A 118 7.96 13.12 -10.33
CA VAL A 118 8.76 13.70 -11.43
C VAL A 118 7.90 13.89 -12.67
N TYR A 119 7.01 12.95 -12.97
CA TYR A 119 6.13 12.99 -14.14
C TYR A 119 4.82 13.75 -13.88
N LEU A 120 4.36 13.78 -12.63
CA LEU A 120 3.10 14.37 -12.18
C LEU A 120 3.33 15.38 -11.04
N PRO A 121 4.09 16.47 -11.28
CA PRO A 121 4.53 17.37 -10.21
C PRO A 121 3.39 18.07 -9.48
N VAL A 122 2.26 18.34 -10.16
CA VAL A 122 1.06 18.94 -9.56
C VAL A 122 0.47 18.05 -8.45
N TYR A 123 0.64 16.73 -8.54
CA TYR A 123 0.13 15.77 -7.57
C TYR A 123 1.16 15.33 -6.53
N ARG A 124 2.35 15.96 -6.50
CA ARG A 124 3.47 15.54 -5.63
C ARG A 124 3.05 15.35 -4.17
N CYS A 125 2.36 16.33 -3.58
CA CYS A 125 1.93 16.22 -2.18
C CYS A 125 0.99 15.04 -1.95
N PHE A 126 0.00 14.84 -2.84
CA PHE A 126 -0.94 13.72 -2.76
C PHE A 126 -0.20 12.38 -2.79
N LEU A 127 0.70 12.19 -3.76
CA LEU A 127 1.48 10.96 -3.93
C LEU A 127 2.29 10.59 -2.67
N PHE A 128 2.90 11.58 -2.01
CA PHE A 128 3.66 11.33 -0.77
C PHE A 128 2.76 11.06 0.43
N TYR A 129 1.57 11.68 0.52
CA TYR A 129 0.60 11.35 1.55
C TYR A 129 0.02 9.95 1.34
N ASP A 130 -0.34 9.58 0.11
CA ASP A 130 -0.83 8.23 -0.22
C ASP A 130 0.20 7.17 0.19
N ALA A 131 1.47 7.40 -0.14
CA ALA A 131 2.58 6.55 0.29
C ALA A 131 2.70 6.50 1.82
N ALA A 132 2.62 7.64 2.52
CA ALA A 132 2.70 7.67 3.98
C ALA A 132 1.58 6.89 4.65
N PHE A 133 0.33 7.05 4.19
CA PHE A 133 -0.81 6.30 4.71
C PHE A 133 -0.69 4.81 4.41
N PHE A 134 -0.28 4.44 3.19
CA PHE A 134 0.00 3.06 2.83
C PHE A 134 1.08 2.44 3.74
N ILE A 135 2.18 3.15 3.98
CA ILE A 135 3.27 2.70 4.85
C ILE A 135 2.76 2.48 6.27
N VAL A 136 2.03 3.44 6.85
CA VAL A 136 1.48 3.29 8.21
C VAL A 136 0.54 2.10 8.31
N GLY A 137 -0.30 1.88 7.28
CA GLY A 137 -1.10 0.66 7.15
C GLY A 137 -0.26 -0.61 7.14
N ALA A 138 0.79 -0.67 6.32
CA ALA A 138 1.68 -1.83 6.23
C ALA A 138 2.48 -2.09 7.52
N LEU A 139 2.94 -1.03 8.19
CA LEU A 139 3.63 -1.14 9.48
C LEU A 139 2.68 -1.63 10.58
N SER A 140 1.40 -1.25 10.54
CA SER A 140 0.40 -1.79 11.46
C SER A 140 0.24 -3.31 11.32
N HIS A 141 0.31 -3.83 10.09
CA HIS A 141 0.29 -5.26 9.84
C HIS A 141 1.50 -5.95 10.49
N LEU A 142 2.71 -5.47 10.22
CA LEU A 142 3.95 -6.04 10.79
C LEU A 142 3.97 -5.98 12.31
N LEU A 143 3.46 -4.89 12.89
CA LEU A 143 3.35 -4.73 14.33
C LEU A 143 2.42 -5.78 14.95
N MET A 144 1.31 -6.10 14.28
CA MET A 144 0.38 -7.14 14.74
C MET A 144 0.97 -8.55 14.59
N ASP A 145 1.74 -8.79 13.52
CA ASP A 145 2.32 -10.11 13.25
C ASP A 145 3.55 -10.43 14.11
N PHE A 146 4.36 -9.42 14.44
CA PHE A 146 5.67 -9.62 15.06
C PHE A 146 5.97 -8.72 16.28
N GLY A 147 5.09 -7.77 16.62
CA GLY A 147 5.35 -6.76 17.64
C GLY A 147 6.50 -5.81 17.30
N PHE A 148 6.85 -4.93 18.23
CA PHE A 148 7.88 -3.89 18.03
C PHE A 148 9.26 -4.46 17.66
N LYS A 149 9.63 -5.61 18.23
CA LYS A 149 10.91 -6.27 17.93
C LYS A 149 10.99 -6.76 16.48
N GLY A 150 9.85 -7.13 15.89
CA GLY A 150 9.77 -7.56 14.50
C GLY A 150 9.76 -6.41 13.50
N LEU A 151 9.21 -5.25 13.88
CA LEU A 151 9.24 -4.05 13.04
C LEU A 151 10.68 -3.59 12.74
N MET A 152 11.59 -3.79 13.70
CA MET A 152 13.01 -3.43 13.56
C MET A 152 13.86 -4.52 12.90
N ARG A 153 13.28 -5.66 12.50
CA ARG A 153 14.02 -6.71 11.78
C ARG A 153 14.26 -6.26 10.33
N MET A 154 15.46 -5.76 10.07
CA MET A 154 16.02 -5.65 8.73
C MET A 154 16.42 -7.05 8.26
N ARG A 155 15.45 -7.85 7.79
CA ARG A 155 15.74 -9.08 7.05
C ARG A 155 15.74 -8.81 5.56
#